data_AF-A0A0B6ZLH0-F1
#
_entry.id   AF-A0A0B6ZLH0-F1
#
_cell.length_a   1.000
_cell.length_b   1.000
_cell.length_c   1.000
_cell.angle_alpha   90.00
_cell.angle_beta   90.00
_cell.angle_gamma   90.00
#
_symmetry.space_group_name_H-M   'P 1'
#
loop_
_entity.id
_entity.type
_entity.pdbx_description
1 polymer ?
#
loop_
_entity_poly.entity_id
_entity_poly.type
_entity_poly.pdbx_seq_one_letter_code
_entity_poly.pdbx_strand_id
1 'polypeptide(L)'
;MGMHSSRRPRWLGHMRRMDNCCISKHMLFCGFSEGKRRKGRPLLRCKDVCKASMNYFSIGSNKWEKLTDDRVRWETTLCKACSLLKRGLGNELKGKRIKCKL
;
A
#
# COMPACT_ATOMS: atom_id res chain seq x y z
N MET A 1 13.54 -8.09 5.73
CA MET A 1 12.38 -7.16 5.74
C MET A 1 12.32 -6.46 4.39
N GLY A 2 11.30 -6.73 3.58
CA GLY A 2 11.16 -6.04 2.29
C GLY A 2 10.89 -4.55 2.53
N MET A 3 11.65 -3.67 1.91
CA MET A 3 11.33 -2.24 1.88
C MET A 3 9.97 -2.05 1.21
N HIS A 4 8.95 -1.70 1.98
CA HIS A 4 7.65 -1.35 1.41
C HIS A 4 7.78 0.01 0.72
N SER A 5 7.92 -0.03 -0.61
CA SER A 5 8.01 1.18 -1.41
C SER A 5 6.67 1.93 -1.46
N SER A 6 6.70 3.26 -1.45
CA SER A 6 5.52 4.11 -1.64
C SER A 6 4.89 4.00 -3.03
N ARG A 7 5.50 3.25 -3.96
CA ARG A 7 4.98 3.04 -5.33
C ARG A 7 3.59 2.42 -5.35
N ARG A 8 3.35 1.40 -4.50
CA ARG A 8 2.07 0.68 -4.47
C ARG A 8 0.91 1.57 -4.02
N PRO A 9 1.01 2.32 -2.90
CA PRO A 9 0.00 3.33 -2.56
C PRO A 9 -0.17 4.41 -3.63
N ARG A 10 0.91 4.92 -4.21
CA ARG A 10 0.81 5.94 -5.28
C ARG A 10 0.00 5.42 -6.48
N TRP A 11 0.27 4.18 -6.89
CA TRP A 11 -0.47 3.50 -7.95
C TRP A 11 -1.95 3.28 -7.59
N LEU A 12 -2.26 2.87 -6.36
CA LEU A 12 -3.66 2.72 -5.91
C LEU A 12 -4.45 4.04 -5.97
N GLY A 13 -3.85 5.13 -5.50
CA GLY A 13 -4.49 6.44 -5.59
C GLY A 13 -4.60 6.96 -7.02
N HIS A 14 -3.75 6.52 -7.94
CA HIS A 14 -3.93 6.77 -9.36
C HIS A 14 -5.11 5.95 -9.93
N MET A 15 -5.21 4.67 -9.58
CA MET A 15 -6.29 3.79 -10.06
C MET A 15 -7.67 4.20 -9.57
N ARG A 16 -7.79 4.77 -8.36
CA ARG A 16 -9.08 5.34 -7.90
C ARG A 16 -9.58 6.43 -8.85
N ARG A 17 -8.65 7.25 -9.35
CA ARG A 17 -8.92 8.40 -10.24
C ARG A 17 -8.96 8.04 -11.72
N MET A 18 -8.62 6.79 -12.09
CA MET A 18 -8.87 6.28 -13.43
C MET A 18 -10.36 6.05 -13.66
N ASP A 19 -10.78 6.06 -14.93
CA ASP A 19 -12.15 5.77 -15.32
C ASP A 19 -12.56 4.34 -14.94
N ASN A 20 -13.85 4.15 -14.66
CA ASN A 20 -14.42 2.85 -14.26
C ASN A 20 -14.33 1.80 -15.37
N CYS A 21 -14.22 2.23 -16.62
CA CYS A 21 -14.04 1.36 -17.78
C CYS A 21 -12.62 0.75 -17.86
N CYS A 22 -11.65 1.25 -17.08
CA CYS A 22 -10.30 0.70 -17.09
C CYS A 22 -10.28 -0.71 -16.47
N ILE A 23 -9.80 -1.69 -17.24
CA ILE A 23 -9.61 -3.10 -16.83
C ILE A 23 -8.88 -3.21 -15.49
N SER A 24 -7.87 -2.36 -15.32
CA SER A 24 -7.09 -2.18 -14.10
C SER A 24 -7.94 -1.90 -12.86
N LYS A 25 -8.91 -0.98 -12.96
CA LYS A 25 -9.82 -0.62 -11.87
C LYS A 25 -10.85 -1.73 -11.65
N HIS A 26 -11.39 -2.28 -12.74
CA HIS A 26 -12.29 -3.42 -12.70
C HIS A 26 -11.64 -4.63 -11.98
N MET A 27 -10.39 -4.96 -12.29
CA MET A 27 -9.65 -6.06 -11.66
C MET A 27 -9.44 -5.88 -10.14
N LEU A 28 -9.33 -4.64 -9.66
CA LEU A 28 -9.13 -4.36 -8.23
C LEU A 28 -10.44 -4.32 -7.43
N PHE A 29 -11.49 -3.73 -8.01
CA PHE A 29 -12.74 -3.46 -7.30
C PHE A 29 -13.81 -4.50 -7.58
N CYS A 30 -13.93 -4.97 -8.82
CA CYS A 30 -14.83 -6.06 -9.17
C CYS A 30 -14.19 -7.38 -8.77
N GLY A 31 -14.89 -8.16 -7.95
CA GLY A 31 -14.50 -9.54 -7.71
C GLY A 31 -14.60 -10.30 -9.02
N PHE A 32 -13.58 -11.08 -9.38
CA PHE A 32 -13.83 -12.25 -10.22
C PHE A 32 -14.69 -13.20 -9.38
N SER A 33 -16.00 -13.08 -9.55
CA SER A 33 -16.99 -14.03 -9.10
C SER A 33 -16.71 -15.32 -9.86
N GLU A 34 -16.31 -16.35 -9.12
CA GLU A 34 -16.26 -17.75 -9.57
C GLU A 34 -15.13 -18.14 -10.55
N GLY A 35 -14.32 -19.10 -10.09
CA GLY A 35 -13.24 -19.69 -10.88
C GLY A 35 -12.15 -20.28 -9.99
N LYS A 36 -11.90 -21.58 -10.13
CA LYS A 36 -10.77 -22.26 -9.47
C LYS A 36 -9.46 -21.73 -10.07
N ARG A 37 -8.59 -21.17 -9.24
CA ARG A 37 -7.28 -20.68 -9.72
C ARG A 37 -6.40 -21.83 -10.18
N ARG A 38 -5.67 -21.62 -11.27
CA ARG A 38 -4.65 -22.57 -11.73
C ARG A 38 -3.55 -22.71 -10.68
N LYS A 39 -3.09 -23.95 -10.47
CA LYS A 39 -1.99 -24.31 -9.57
C LYS A 39 -0.73 -23.52 -9.99
N GLY A 40 0.02 -22.97 -9.02
CA GLY A 40 1.25 -22.21 -9.26
C GLY A 40 1.12 -20.67 -9.33
N ARG A 41 -0.09 -20.10 -9.25
CA ARG A 41 -0.23 -18.63 -9.08
C ARG A 41 0.01 -18.19 -7.62
N PRO A 42 0.47 -16.94 -7.40
CA PRO A 42 0.60 -16.38 -6.06
C PRO A 42 -0.72 -16.49 -5.27
N LEU A 43 -0.61 -16.90 -4.00
CA LEU A 43 -1.73 -17.07 -3.08
C LEU A 43 -2.41 -15.72 -2.76
N LEU A 44 -1.62 -14.68 -2.55
CA LEU A 44 -2.09 -13.31 -2.28
C LEU A 44 -2.60 -12.64 -3.55
N ARG A 45 -3.81 -12.07 -3.51
CA ARG A 45 -4.33 -11.26 -4.60
C ARG A 45 -3.62 -9.91 -4.64
N CYS A 46 -3.61 -9.26 -5.80
CA CYS A 46 -3.09 -7.89 -5.92
C CYS A 46 -3.75 -6.94 -4.90
N LYS A 47 -5.07 -7.07 -4.70
CA LYS A 47 -5.85 -6.34 -3.68
C LYS A 47 -5.31 -6.56 -2.26
N ASP A 48 -4.89 -7.77 -1.92
CA ASP A 48 -4.40 -8.11 -0.58
C ASP A 48 -3.02 -7.50 -0.33
N VAL A 49 -2.13 -7.55 -1.32
CA VAL A 49 -0.81 -6.90 -1.23
C VAL A 49 -0.94 -5.37 -1.13
N CYS A 50 -1.96 -4.81 -1.80
CA CYS A 50 -2.32 -3.41 -1.71
C CYS A 50 -2.81 -3.03 -0.31
N LYS A 51 -3.70 -3.83 0.29
CA LYS A 51 -4.16 -3.66 1.69
C LYS A 51 -3.00 -3.74 2.68
N ALA A 52 -2.11 -4.72 2.52
CA ALA A 52 -0.93 -4.87 3.37
C ALA A 52 0.00 -3.65 3.28
N SER A 53 0.20 -3.13 2.07
CA SER A 53 0.97 -1.90 1.87
C SER A 53 0.30 -0.69 2.54
N MET A 54 -1.04 -0.60 2.47
CA MET A 54 -1.77 0.50 3.11
C MET A 54 -1.67 0.48 4.63
N ASN A 55 -1.83 -0.71 5.23
CA ASN A 55 -1.67 -0.91 6.66
C ASN A 55 -0.26 -0.55 7.14
N TYR A 56 0.76 -0.84 6.33
CA TYR A 56 2.14 -0.46 6.62
C TYR A 56 2.36 1.06 6.67
N PHE A 57 1.64 1.83 5.86
CA PHE A 57 1.66 3.29 5.90
C PHE A 57 0.67 3.89 6.92
N SER A 58 -0.02 3.06 7.72
CA SER A 58 -1.04 3.48 8.69
C SER A 58 -2.21 4.29 8.11
N ILE A 59 -2.45 4.16 6.80
CA ILE A 59 -3.59 4.80 6.13
C ILE A 59 -4.68 3.73 6.07
N GLY A 60 -5.66 3.83 6.97
CA GLY A 60 -6.67 2.79 7.16
C GLY A 60 -7.35 2.34 5.86
N SER A 61 -7.55 1.03 5.73
CA SER A 61 -8.10 0.34 4.55
C SER A 61 -9.50 0.81 4.09
N ASN A 62 -10.26 1.48 4.96
CA ASN A 62 -11.58 2.03 4.62
C ASN A 62 -11.57 3.54 4.34
N LYS A 63 -10.50 4.25 4.72
CA LYS A 63 -10.43 5.71 4.63
C LYS A 63 -9.65 6.20 3.40
N TRP A 64 -8.78 5.35 2.83
CA TRP A 64 -7.92 5.75 1.72
C TRP A 64 -8.70 6.12 0.45
N GLU A 65 -9.82 5.44 0.15
CA GLU A 65 -10.61 5.71 -1.06
C GLU A 65 -11.10 7.16 -1.12
N LYS A 66 -11.64 7.67 0.00
CA LYS A 66 -12.08 9.06 0.12
C LYS A 66 -10.90 10.04 0.12
N LEU A 67 -9.76 9.63 0.68
CA LEU A 67 -8.55 10.45 0.69
C LEU A 67 -7.91 10.57 -0.70
N THR A 68 -8.10 9.58 -1.57
CA THR A 68 -7.51 9.53 -2.92
C THR A 68 -8.25 10.36 -3.96
N ASP A 69 -9.47 10.81 -3.66
CA ASP A 69 -10.23 11.69 -4.57
C ASP A 69 -9.52 13.04 -4.73
N ASP A 70 -8.89 13.55 -3.65
CA ASP A 70 -8.00 14.71 -3.69
C ASP A 70 -6.53 14.26 -3.87
N ARG A 71 -5.97 14.59 -5.03
CA ARG A 71 -4.57 14.27 -5.39
C ARG A 71 -3.56 14.85 -4.40
N VAL A 72 -3.73 16.11 -4.02
CA VAL A 72 -2.77 16.86 -3.20
C VAL A 72 -2.80 16.32 -1.77
N ARG A 73 -4.01 16.10 -1.25
CA ARG A 73 -4.22 15.49 0.07
C ARG A 73 -3.65 14.08 0.13
N TRP A 74 -3.84 13.29 -0.92
CA TRP A 74 -3.27 11.94 -1.03
C TRP A 74 -1.74 11.95 -1.00
N GLU A 75 -1.12 12.76 -1.86
CA GLU A 75 0.33 12.85 -1.95
C GLU A 75 0.95 13.32 -0.64
N THR A 76 0.36 14.35 -0.03
CA THR A 76 0.81 14.88 1.27
C THR A 76 0.73 13.82 2.37
N THR A 77 -0.36 13.04 2.41
CA THR A 77 -0.54 11.97 3.39
C THR A 77 0.50 10.87 3.20
N LEU A 78 0.75 10.45 1.95
CA LEU A 78 1.79 9.47 1.64
C LEU A 78 3.19 9.94 1.96
N CYS A 79 3.51 11.21 1.67
CA CYS A 79 4.81 11.79 2.00
C CYS A 79 5.03 11.82 3.52
N LYS A 80 4.02 12.27 4.29
CA LYS A 80 4.06 12.24 5.76
C LYS A 80 4.25 10.81 6.30
N ALA A 81 3.45 9.86 5.84
CA ALA A 81 3.54 8.46 6.26
C ALA A 81 4.91 7.85 5.93
N CYS A 82 5.45 8.12 4.75
CA CYS A 82 6.77 7.65 4.34
C CYS A 82 7.88 8.22 5.23
N SER A 83 7.83 9.51 5.54
CA SER A 83 8.80 10.17 6.41
C SER A 83 8.76 9.63 7.84
N LEU A 84 7.56 9.44 8.40
CA LEU A 84 7.38 8.85 9.74
C LEU A 84 7.94 7.42 9.81
N LEU A 85 7.63 6.62 8.79
CA LEU A 85 8.10 5.25 8.70
C LEU A 85 9.63 5.16 8.60
N LYS A 86 10.24 5.98 7.74
CA LYS A 86 11.71 6.06 7.64
C LYS A 86 12.36 6.47 8.97
N ARG A 87 11.75 7.40 9.70
CA ARG A 87 12.21 7.81 11.04
C ARG A 87 12.12 6.66 12.05
N GLY A 88 11.00 5.93 12.08
CA GLY A 88 10.82 4.77 12.96
C GLY A 88 11.85 3.67 12.70
N LEU A 89 12.07 3.32 11.44
CA LEU A 89 13.11 2.37 11.03
C LEU A 89 14.51 2.85 11.44
N GLY A 90 14.81 4.14 11.27
CA GLY A 90 16.08 4.74 11.71
C GLY A 90 16.30 4.62 13.21
N ASN A 91 15.26 4.84 14.02
CA ASN A 91 15.31 4.72 15.47
C ASN A 91 15.51 3.26 15.92
N GLU A 92 14.81 2.31 15.29
CA GLU A 92 14.95 0.88 15.57
C GLU A 92 16.35 0.36 15.24
N LEU A 93 16.90 0.77 14.09
CA LEU A 93 18.27 0.42 13.68
C LEU A 93 19.31 1.00 14.64
N LYS A 94 19.12 2.23 15.12
CA LYS A 94 19.98 2.85 16.15
C LYS A 94 19.90 2.07 17.47
N GLY A 95 18.71 1.70 17.92
CA GLY A 95 18.52 0.90 19.14
C GLY A 95 19.20 -0.47 19.06
N LYS A 96 19.06 -1.17 17.92
CA LYS A 96 19.77 -2.43 17.66
C LYS A 96 21.29 -2.25 17.69
N ARG A 97 21.81 -1.18 17.06
CA ARG A 97 23.25 -0.85 17.09
C ARG A 97 23.78 -0.58 18.50
N ILE A 98 23.00 0.08 19.36
CA ILE A 98 23.37 0.31 20.77
C ILE A 98 23.40 -1.02 21.53
N LYS A 99 22.39 -1.88 21.34
CA LYS A 99 22.33 -3.20 21.97
C LYS A 99 23.48 -4.13 21.57
N CYS A 100 23.97 -4.05 20.32
CA CYS A 100 25.11 -4.85 19.86
C CYS A 100 26.48 -4.32 20.35
N LYS A 101 26.54 -3.12 20.95
CA LYS A 101 27.77 -2.53 21.50
C LYS A 101 27.93 -2.75 23.01
N LEU A 102 26.86 -3.20 23.67
CA LEU A 102 26.88 -3.75 25.03
C LEU A 102 27.09 -5.26 24.95
#